data_AF-A0A5M8EHB0-F1
#
_entry.id   AF-A0A5M8EHB0-F1
#
_cell.length_a   1.000
_cell.length_b   1.000
_cell.length_c   1.000
_cell.angle_alpha   90.00
_cell.angle_beta   90.00
_cell.angle_gamma   90.00
#
_symmetry.space_group_name_H-M   'P 1'
#
loop_
_entity.id
_entity.type
_entity.pdbx_description
1 polymer ?
#
loop_
_entity_poly.entity_id
_entity_poly.type
_entity_poly.pdbx_seq_one_letter_code
_entity_poly.pdbx_strand_id
1 'polypeptide(L)'
;MDSKPPTYKPGLYAVRHIDNWDGERDVALTFARLDAAGKWTHEETGDALLAYRGDKVLRAWPLDCSDAPDTQVIGVPRDWLQEWTLELVEAAQDGGQMSNQVEHLLEIHSKP
;
A
#
# COMPACT_ATOMS: atom_id res chain seq x y z
N MET A 1 25.08 8.58 -1.28
CA MET A 1 24.12 8.40 -0.18
C MET A 1 24.15 6.93 0.18
N ASP A 2 24.69 6.61 1.35
CA ASP A 2 24.80 5.25 1.89
C ASP A 2 23.40 4.75 2.27
N SER A 3 22.65 4.28 1.27
CA SER A 3 21.33 3.68 1.47
C SER A 3 21.50 2.30 2.08
N LYS A 4 21.72 2.24 3.39
CA LYS A 4 21.63 1.00 4.16
C LYS A 4 20.24 0.41 3.88
N PRO A 5 20.14 -0.87 3.47
CA PRO A 5 18.85 -1.45 3.14
C PRO A 5 17.90 -1.33 4.34
N PRO A 6 16.62 -0.99 4.10
CA PRO A 6 15.63 -0.90 5.17
C PRO A 6 15.62 -2.22 5.96
N THR A 7 15.79 -2.11 7.28
CA THR A 7 15.73 -3.27 8.16
C THR A 7 14.28 -3.47 8.57
N TYR A 8 13.65 -4.51 8.03
CA TYR A 8 12.28 -4.88 8.35
C TYR A 8 12.24 -5.75 9.61
N LYS A 9 11.28 -5.50 10.50
CA LYS A 9 11.01 -6.35 11.67
C LYS A 9 10.02 -7.46 11.29
N PRO A 10 10.05 -8.64 11.93
CA PRO A 10 9.01 -9.64 11.71
C PRO A 10 7.61 -9.08 12.02
N GLY A 11 6.61 -9.46 11.24
CA GLY A 11 5.23 -8.96 11.35
C GLY A 11 4.48 -8.94 10.03
N LEU A 12 3.26 -8.43 10.05
CA LEU A 12 2.41 -8.24 8.88
C LEU A 12 2.73 -6.92 8.16
N TYR A 13 2.75 -6.97 6.82
CA TYR A 13 3.03 -5.83 5.95
C TYR A 13 2.09 -5.81 4.74
N ALA A 14 1.84 -4.60 4.21
CA ALA A 14 1.52 -4.43 2.81
C ALA A 14 2.85 -4.38 2.02
N VAL A 15 2.97 -5.13 0.94
CA VAL A 15 4.23 -5.28 0.19
C VAL A 15 3.99 -5.01 -1.28
N ARG A 16 4.73 -4.06 -1.84
CA ARG A 16 4.85 -3.87 -3.29
C ARG A 16 6.06 -4.66 -3.77
N HIS A 17 5.83 -5.65 -4.62
CA HIS A 17 6.90 -6.52 -5.14
C HIS A 17 6.80 -6.73 -6.65
N ILE A 18 7.88 -7.25 -7.22
CA ILE A 18 7.87 -7.86 -8.55
C ILE A 18 7.44 -9.32 -8.36
N ASP A 19 6.44 -9.74 -9.13
CA ASP A 19 6.07 -11.13 -9.35
C ASP A 19 6.57 -11.55 -10.73
N ASN A 20 7.35 -12.62 -10.80
CA ASN A 20 7.94 -13.13 -12.02
C ASN A 20 7.52 -14.58 -12.30
N TRP A 21 6.30 -14.96 -11.92
CA TRP A 21 5.79 -16.31 -12.12
C TRP A 21 5.79 -16.77 -13.59
N ASP A 22 5.51 -15.85 -14.53
CA ASP A 22 5.45 -16.09 -15.97
C ASP A 22 6.60 -15.47 -16.76
N GLY A 23 7.46 -14.69 -16.11
CA GLY A 23 8.58 -13.98 -16.74
C GLY A 23 8.30 -12.51 -17.10
N GLU A 24 7.09 -12.00 -16.91
CA GLU A 24 6.73 -10.62 -17.29
C GLU A 24 7.15 -9.56 -16.26
N ARG A 25 7.51 -9.99 -15.04
CA ARG A 25 7.98 -9.13 -13.94
C ARG A 25 6.94 -8.09 -13.50
N ASP A 26 5.71 -8.54 -13.37
CA ASP A 26 4.59 -7.71 -12.94
C ASP A 26 4.82 -7.07 -11.58
N VAL A 27 4.28 -5.88 -11.40
CA VAL A 27 4.29 -5.21 -10.10
C VAL A 27 2.97 -5.50 -9.39
N ALA A 28 3.06 -6.22 -8.27
CA ALA A 28 1.92 -6.55 -7.43
C ALA A 28 1.98 -5.83 -6.08
N LEU A 29 0.80 -5.68 -5.46
CA LEU A 29 0.65 -5.22 -4.09
C LEU A 29 -0.08 -6.32 -3.30
N THR A 30 0.55 -6.84 -2.25
CA THR A 30 0.04 -8.01 -1.53
C THR A 30 0.27 -7.87 -0.03
N PHE A 31 -0.62 -8.47 0.77
CA PHE A 31 -0.40 -8.64 2.20
C PHE A 31 0.50 -9.83 2.47
N ALA A 32 1.58 -9.60 3.22
CA ALA A 32 2.57 -10.62 3.50
C ALA A 32 3.11 -10.52 4.92
N ARG A 33 3.44 -11.66 5.50
CA ARG A 33 4.19 -11.76 6.75
C ARG A 33 5.68 -11.87 6.46
N LEU A 34 6.45 -11.15 7.27
CA LEU A 34 7.88 -11.35 7.41
C LEU A 34 8.15 -12.14 8.69
N ASP A 35 8.86 -13.25 8.60
CA ASP A 35 9.28 -14.03 9.78
C ASP A 35 10.63 -13.57 10.34
N ALA A 36 11.03 -14.14 11.49
CA ALA A 36 12.31 -13.85 12.14
C ALA A 36 13.54 -14.32 11.35
N ALA A 37 13.36 -15.22 10.37
CA ALA A 37 14.40 -15.66 9.46
C ALA A 37 14.53 -14.77 8.21
N GLY A 38 13.66 -13.77 8.06
CA GLY A 38 13.64 -12.85 6.91
C GLY A 38 12.89 -13.40 5.70
N LYS A 39 12.07 -14.44 5.86
CA LYS A 39 11.25 -15.02 4.79
C LYS A 39 9.91 -14.28 4.69
N TRP A 40 9.55 -13.94 3.46
CA TRP A 40 8.25 -13.36 3.13
C TRP A 40 7.26 -14.45 2.70
N THR A 41 6.06 -14.43 3.28
CA THR A 41 4.96 -15.34 2.92
C THR A 41 3.66 -14.57 2.71
N HIS A 42 2.84 -14.98 1.74
CA HIS A 42 1.47 -14.47 1.57
C HIS A 42 0.67 -14.67 2.85
N GLU A 43 -0.07 -13.65 3.29
CA GLU A 43 -0.84 -13.77 4.54
C GLU A 43 -2.02 -14.74 4.40
N GLU A 44 -2.66 -14.77 3.23
CA GLU A 44 -3.87 -15.58 3.02
C GLU A 44 -3.56 -17.06 2.84
N THR A 45 -2.47 -17.40 2.15
CA THR A 45 -2.15 -18.79 1.79
C THR A 45 -0.99 -19.37 2.59
N GLY A 46 -0.12 -18.53 3.16
CA GLY A 46 1.13 -18.95 3.78
C GLY A 46 2.23 -19.34 2.79
N ASP A 47 1.98 -19.24 1.49
CA ASP A 47 2.96 -19.56 0.45
C ASP A 47 4.10 -18.53 0.41
N ALA A 48 5.24 -18.91 -0.15
CA ALA A 48 6.36 -18.00 -0.31
C ALA A 48 6.00 -16.85 -1.27
N LEU A 49 6.21 -15.60 -0.83
CA LEU A 49 5.97 -14.41 -1.66
C LEU A 49 6.98 -14.27 -2.81
N LEU A 50 8.21 -14.72 -2.57
CA LEU A 50 9.32 -14.64 -3.52
C LEU A 50 9.69 -16.07 -3.96
N ALA A 51 8.82 -16.69 -4.74
CA ALA A 51 8.94 -18.10 -5.15
C ALA A 51 9.73 -18.26 -6.45
N TYR A 52 9.70 -17.26 -7.33
CA TYR A 52 10.24 -17.32 -8.68
C TYR A 52 11.50 -16.47 -8.83
N ARG A 53 12.40 -16.92 -9.73
CA ARG A 53 13.64 -16.20 -10.01
C ARG A 53 13.30 -14.89 -10.70
N GLY A 54 13.54 -13.77 -10.03
CA GLY A 54 13.22 -12.43 -10.56
C GLY A 54 12.32 -11.64 -9.62
N ASP A 55 11.65 -12.34 -8.70
CA ASP A 55 10.83 -11.72 -7.67
C ASP A 55 11.66 -10.82 -6.78
N LYS A 56 11.07 -9.70 -6.38
CA LYS A 56 11.76 -8.72 -5.55
C LYS A 56 10.81 -7.82 -4.80
N VAL A 57 11.00 -7.71 -3.49
CA VAL A 57 10.36 -6.66 -2.71
C VAL A 57 10.90 -5.29 -3.14
N LEU A 58 10.00 -4.40 -3.54
CA LEU A 58 10.33 -3.02 -3.91
C LEU A 58 10.12 -2.08 -2.73
N ARG A 59 9.02 -2.26 -1.99
CA ARG A 59 8.70 -1.50 -0.78
C ARG A 59 7.77 -2.32 0.11
N ALA A 60 7.91 -2.18 1.43
CA ALA A 60 7.03 -2.80 2.40
C ALA A 60 6.62 -1.79 3.47
N TRP A 61 5.36 -1.83 3.89
CA TRP A 61 4.77 -0.97 4.91
C TRP A 61 4.25 -1.84 6.06
N PRO A 62 4.77 -1.70 7.29
CA PRO A 62 4.32 -2.48 8.42
C PRO A 62 2.85 -2.18 8.73
N LEU A 63 2.06 -3.23 8.92
CA LEU A 63 0.65 -3.15 9.32
C LEU A 63 0.48 -3.50 10.80
N ASP A 64 1.32 -4.40 11.33
CA ASP A 64 1.46 -4.65 12.76
C ASP A 64 2.30 -3.55 13.43
N CYS A 65 1.85 -2.30 13.34
CA CYS A 65 2.40 -1.23 14.16
C CYS A 65 1.82 -1.36 15.58
N SER A 66 2.52 -2.07 16.48
CA SER A 66 2.22 -2.03 17.92
C SER A 66 2.52 -0.67 18.54
N ASP A 67 3.41 0.10 17.89
CA ASP A 67 3.50 1.54 18.06
C ASP A 67 2.49 2.13 17.07
N ALA A 68 1.21 2.19 17.46
CA ALA A 68 0.32 3.12 16.79
C ALA A 68 1.08 4.46 16.78
N PRO A 69 1.44 5.04 15.62
CA PRO A 69 1.55 6.49 15.62
C PRO A 69 0.21 6.95 16.19
N ASP A 70 0.24 7.90 17.14
CA ASP A 70 -0.97 8.66 17.47
C ASP A 70 -1.74 8.84 16.17
N THR A 71 -3.06 8.61 16.19
CA THR A 71 -3.94 8.79 15.04
C THR A 71 -3.99 10.26 14.64
N GLN A 72 -2.84 10.86 14.35
CA GLN A 72 -2.69 12.01 13.52
C GLN A 72 -2.94 11.46 12.13
N VAL A 73 -4.23 11.50 11.76
CA VAL A 73 -4.58 11.79 10.38
C VAL A 73 -3.57 12.87 9.95
N ILE A 74 -2.61 12.50 9.10
CA ILE A 74 -1.82 13.50 8.39
C ILE A 74 -2.86 14.12 7.49
N GLY A 75 -3.53 15.15 8.03
CA GLY A 75 -4.50 15.93 7.31
C GLY A 75 -3.77 16.41 6.09
N VAL A 76 -4.12 15.84 4.94
CA VAL A 76 -3.67 16.35 3.65
C VAL A 76 -3.97 17.85 3.70
N PRO A 77 -2.96 18.73 3.58
CA PRO A 77 -3.19 20.16 3.58
C PRO A 77 -4.31 20.46 2.59
N ARG A 78 -5.28 21.30 2.98
CA ARG A 78 -6.44 21.63 2.13
C ARG A 78 -6.03 22.03 0.71
N ASP A 79 -4.85 22.65 0.58
CA ASP A 79 -4.29 23.12 -0.69
C ASP A 79 -3.87 21.96 -1.61
N TRP A 80 -3.44 20.82 -1.06
CA TRP A 80 -3.16 19.59 -1.83
C TRP A 80 -4.43 18.86 -2.25
N LEU A 81 -5.49 18.92 -1.43
CA LEU A 81 -6.79 18.39 -1.83
C LEU A 81 -7.36 19.15 -3.03
N GLN A 82 -7.11 20.45 -3.18
CA GLN A 82 -7.57 21.20 -4.35
C GLN A 82 -6.88 20.78 -5.65
N GLU A 83 -5.57 20.55 -5.63
CA GLU A 83 -4.84 20.03 -6.80
C GLU A 83 -5.28 18.61 -7.15
N TRP A 84 -5.44 17.74 -6.15
CA TRP A 84 -5.95 16.38 -6.35
C TRP A 84 -7.42 16.35 -6.78
N THR A 85 -8.25 17.28 -6.32
CA THR A 85 -9.66 17.37 -6.74
C THR A 85 -9.74 17.73 -8.23
N LEU A 86 -8.85 18.57 -8.73
CA LEU A 86 -8.81 18.91 -10.15
C LEU A 86 -8.41 17.68 -11.00
N GLU A 87 -7.38 16.97 -10.57
CA GLU A 87 -6.87 15.75 -11.23
C GLU A 87 -7.89 14.60 -11.17
N LEU A 88 -8.63 14.47 -10.05
CA LEU A 88 -9.70 13.48 -9.86
C LEU A 88 -10.97 13.83 -10.65
N VAL A 89 -11.32 15.11 -10.79
CA VAL A 89 -12.45 15.55 -11.63
C VAL A 89 -12.16 15.31 -13.12
N GLU A 90 -10.91 15.50 -13.56
CA GLU A 90 -10.47 15.13 -14.91
C GLU A 90 -10.52 13.61 -15.13
N ALA A 91 -10.07 12.81 -14.16
CA ALA A 91 -10.15 11.34 -14.23
C ALA A 91 -11.59 10.80 -14.13
N ALA A 92 -12.48 11.47 -13.40
CA ALA A 92 -13.88 11.06 -13.24
C ALA A 92 -14.74 11.33 -14.49
N GLN A 93 -14.33 12.24 -15.37
CA GLN A 93 -14.97 12.40 -16.69
C GLN A 93 -14.77 11.17 -17.60
N ASP A 94 -13.81 10.30 -17.28
CA ASP A 94 -13.45 9.12 -18.08
C ASP A 94 -13.89 7.77 -17.45
N GLY A 95 -14.59 7.76 -16.31
CA GLY A 95 -14.99 6.49 -15.67
C GLY A 95 -15.97 6.63 -14.50
N GLY A 96 -17.27 6.59 -14.80
CA GLY A 96 -18.41 6.83 -13.90
C GLY A 96 -18.65 5.85 -12.74
N GLN A 97 -17.62 5.29 -12.10
CA GLN A 97 -17.77 4.39 -10.95
C GLN A 97 -17.22 4.94 -9.61
N MET A 98 -16.45 6.04 -9.61
CA MET A 98 -15.87 6.61 -8.37
C MET A 98 -16.75 7.63 -7.64
N SER A 99 -17.87 8.08 -8.23
CA SER A 99 -18.72 9.13 -7.63
C SER A 99 -19.34 8.70 -6.30
N ASN A 100 -19.75 7.44 -6.18
CA ASN A 100 -20.45 6.95 -4.98
C ASN A 100 -19.53 6.77 -3.77
N GLN A 101 -18.23 6.52 -3.99
CA GLN A 101 -17.26 6.39 -2.89
C GLN A 101 -16.85 7.75 -2.33
N VAL A 102 -16.81 8.78 -3.19
CA VAL A 102 -16.48 10.15 -2.80
C VAL A 102 -17.63 10.82 -2.04
N GLU A 103 -18.89 10.64 -2.47
CA GLU A 103 -20.05 11.14 -1.72
C GLU A 103 -20.11 10.52 -0.31
N HIS A 104 -19.82 9.23 -0.19
CA HIS A 104 -19.81 8.55 1.11
C HIS A 104 -18.73 9.08 2.05
N LEU A 105 -17.54 9.42 1.52
CA LEU A 105 -16.45 10.02 2.31
C LEU A 105 -16.78 11.44 2.79
N LEU A 106 -17.50 12.22 1.98
CA LEU A 106 -17.94 13.57 2.35
C LEU A 106 -19.07 13.56 3.40
N GLU A 107 -19.99 12.59 3.35
CA GLU A 107 -21.03 12.42 4.37
C GLU A 107 -20.45 12.02 5.74
N ILE A 108 -19.43 11.15 5.76
CA ILE A 108 -18.78 10.70 7.01
C ILE A 108 -18.07 11.86 7.72
N HIS A 109 -17.50 12.82 6.98
CA HIS A 109 -16.78 13.96 7.54
C HIS A 109 -17.64 15.21 7.80
N SER A 110 -18.95 15.14 7.54
CA SER A 110 -19.88 16.27 7.71
C SER A 110 -20.57 16.35 9.08
N LYS A 111 -20.27 15.45 10.04
CA LYS A 111 -20.78 15.57 11.41
C LYS A 111 -19.71 16.18 12.33
N PRO A 112 -20.00 17.32 12.99
CA PRO A 112 -19.11 17.93 13.98
C PRO A 112 -18.97 17.08 15.24
#